data_AF-A0A4Q6A5Z2-F1
#
_entry.id   AF-A0A4Q6A5Z2-F1
#
_cell.length_a   1.000
_cell.length_b   1.000
_cell.length_c   1.000
_cell.angle_alpha   90.00
_cell.angle_beta   90.00
_cell.angle_gamma   90.00
#
_symmetry.space_group_name_H-M   'P 1'
#
loop_
_entity.id
_entity.type
_entity.pdbx_description
1 polymer ?
#
loop_
_entity_poly.entity_id
_entity_poly.type
_entity_poly.pdbx_seq_one_letter_code
_entity_poly.pdbx_strand_id
1 'polypeptide(L)'
;VGAQTVYKTPSGAKYHLESCRMVKNVSQKISLEKAVELGLTACKICKPEAVAMPLQSSKKEKGEDSTVQCRGTTKKGVRCKHMTSIADGYCYQHRPD
;
A
#
# COMPACT_ATOMS: atom_id res chain seq x y z
N VAL A 1 -21.91 -16.09 12.20
CA VAL A 1 -20.86 -15.10 11.87
C VAL A 1 -21.48 -13.72 12.00
N GLY A 2 -20.99 -12.87 12.90
CA GLY A 2 -21.65 -11.63 13.30
C GLY A 2 -21.66 -10.60 12.18
N ALA A 3 -22.84 -10.18 11.75
CA ALA A 3 -23.03 -9.09 10.80
C ALA A 3 -22.57 -7.76 11.43
N GLN A 4 -21.35 -7.33 11.12
CA GLN A 4 -20.88 -6.02 11.52
C GLN A 4 -21.68 -4.95 10.78
N THR A 5 -22.45 -4.19 11.54
CA THR A 5 -23.24 -3.10 11.00
C THR A 5 -22.43 -1.81 11.03
N VAL A 6 -22.30 -1.18 9.87
CA VAL A 6 -21.58 0.10 9.72
C VAL A 6 -22.55 1.19 9.26
N TYR A 7 -22.10 2.44 9.33
CA TYR A 7 -22.89 3.61 9.04
C TYR A 7 -22.28 4.40 7.89
N LYS A 8 -23.07 4.72 6.87
CA LYS A 8 -22.70 5.58 5.74
C LYS A 8 -23.24 6.99 5.95
N THR A 9 -22.42 8.01 5.73
CA THR A 9 -22.88 9.40 5.70
C THR A 9 -23.09 9.86 4.25
N PRO A 10 -24.06 10.76 3.95
CA PRO A 10 -24.31 11.25 2.59
C PRO A 10 -23.12 12.02 2.02
N SER A 11 -22.29 12.59 2.90
CA SER A 11 -21.14 13.43 2.54
C SER A 11 -19.86 12.64 2.27
N GLY A 12 -19.88 11.30 2.35
CA GLY A 12 -18.64 10.51 2.40
C GLY A 12 -18.61 9.26 1.54
N ALA A 13 -17.51 9.11 0.79
CA ALA A 13 -17.03 7.84 0.26
C ALA A 13 -16.45 6.93 1.38
N LYS A 14 -16.94 7.07 2.62
CA LYS A 14 -16.42 6.40 3.81
C LYS A 14 -17.54 5.78 4.65
N TYR A 15 -17.26 4.64 5.26
CA TYR A 15 -18.11 4.05 6.29
C TYR A 15 -17.54 4.30 7.68
N HIS A 16 -18.43 4.34 8.66
CA HIS A 16 -18.18 4.79 10.03
C HIS A 16 -18.80 3.82 11.04
N LEU A 17 -18.35 3.87 12.30
CA LEU A 17 -19.00 3.19 13.43
C LEU A 17 -20.16 4.03 13.97
N GLU A 18 -21.06 3.41 14.73
CA GLU A 18 -22.17 4.09 15.44
C GLU A 18 -21.66 5.21 16.35
N SER A 19 -20.50 5.01 16.98
CA SER A 19 -19.88 5.99 17.88
C SER A 19 -19.22 7.18 17.17
N CYS A 20 -19.27 7.26 15.83
CA CYS A 20 -18.56 8.28 15.08
C CYS A 20 -19.28 9.65 15.17
N ARG A 21 -18.55 10.74 15.49
CA ARG A 21 -19.13 12.09 15.61
C ARG A 21 -19.92 12.54 14.37
N MET A 22 -19.53 12.06 13.20
CA MET A 22 -20.13 12.41 11.90
C MET A 22 -21.44 11.66 11.60
N VAL A 23 -21.76 10.57 12.31
CA VAL A 23 -22.94 9.74 12.02
C VAL A 23 -24.19 10.13 12.80
N LYS A 24 -24.07 10.98 13.84
CA LYS A 24 -25.16 11.28 14.79
C LYS A 24 -26.44 11.88 14.20
N ASN A 25 -26.40 12.52 13.02
CA ASN A 25 -27.58 13.20 12.45
C ASN A 25 -27.92 12.83 11.01
N VAL A 26 -27.04 12.12 10.29
CA VAL A 26 -27.19 11.91 8.84
C VAL A 26 -26.72 10.54 8.38
N SER A 27 -26.73 9.52 9.25
CA SER A 27 -26.21 8.20 8.89
C SER A 27 -27.27 7.24 8.38
N GLN A 28 -26.90 6.45 7.38
CA GLN A 28 -27.64 5.30 6.90
C GLN A 28 -26.96 4.02 7.41
N LYS A 29 -27.73 3.16 8.09
CA LYS A 29 -27.29 1.87 8.59
C LYS A 29 -27.13 0.89 7.41
N ILE A 30 -25.95 0.30 7.25
CA ILE A 30 -25.59 -0.57 6.12
C ILE A 30 -24.64 -1.68 6.59
N SER A 31 -24.70 -2.85 5.95
CA SER A 31 -23.79 -3.95 6.27
C SER A 31 -22.37 -3.67 5.76
N LEU A 32 -21.35 -4.21 6.45
CA LEU A 32 -19.95 -4.07 6.02
C LEU A 32 -19.75 -4.56 4.57
N GLU A 33 -20.39 -5.66 4.20
CA GLU A 33 -20.35 -6.23 2.85
C GLU A 33 -20.82 -5.22 1.81
N LYS A 34 -22.01 -4.65 2.02
CA LYS A 34 -22.58 -3.60 1.17
C LYS A 34 -21.69 -2.34 1.14
N ALA A 35 -21.00 -2.03 2.23
CA ALA A 35 -20.06 -0.91 2.24
C ALA A 35 -18.85 -1.17 1.32
N VAL A 36 -18.32 -2.39 1.32
CA VAL A 36 -17.25 -2.84 0.44
C VAL A 36 -17.72 -2.91 -1.02
N GLU A 37 -18.91 -3.46 -1.28
CA GLU A 37 -19.52 -3.50 -2.62
C GLU A 37 -19.66 -2.09 -3.23
N LEU A 38 -19.99 -1.10 -2.40
CA LEU A 38 -20.10 0.31 -2.82
C LEU A 38 -18.74 1.03 -2.89
N GLY A 39 -17.62 0.36 -2.60
CA GLY A 39 -16.29 0.95 -2.61
C GLY A 39 -16.05 2.00 -1.51
N LEU A 40 -16.82 1.94 -0.42
CA LEU A 40 -16.66 2.86 0.71
C LEU A 40 -15.40 2.51 1.50
N THR A 41 -14.64 3.54 1.87
CA THR A 41 -13.38 3.39 2.62
C THR A 41 -13.58 3.53 4.13
N ALA A 42 -12.72 2.92 4.95
CA ALA A 42 -12.82 3.05 6.39
C ALA A 42 -12.58 4.50 6.86
N CYS A 43 -13.36 4.98 7.83
CA CYS A 43 -13.14 6.29 8.41
C CYS A 43 -11.80 6.35 9.18
N LYS A 44 -10.88 7.23 8.77
CA LYS A 44 -9.57 7.44 9.44
C LYS A 44 -9.67 7.85 10.91
N ILE A 45 -10.77 8.52 11.28
CA ILE A 45 -11.01 9.02 12.65
C ILE A 45 -11.58 7.90 13.51
N CYS A 46 -12.58 7.22 12.98
CA CYS A 46 -13.34 6.23 13.74
C CYS A 46 -12.67 4.86 13.72
N LYS A 47 -11.62 4.69 12.89
CA LYS A 47 -10.84 3.46 12.70
C LYS A 47 -11.70 2.22 12.94
N PRO A 48 -12.86 2.08 12.26
CA PRO A 48 -13.51 0.79 12.26
C PRO A 48 -12.45 -0.17 11.77
N GLU A 49 -12.08 -1.15 12.61
CA GLU A 49 -11.25 -2.26 12.16
C GLU A 49 -12.04 -2.88 11.02
N ALA A 50 -11.73 -2.42 9.80
CA ALA A 50 -12.03 -3.13 8.59
C ALA A 50 -11.46 -4.49 8.88
N VAL A 51 -12.35 -5.47 9.09
CA VAL A 51 -11.98 -6.86 9.28
C VAL A 51 -10.80 -7.08 8.37
N ALA A 52 -9.66 -7.34 8.99
CA ALA A 52 -8.46 -7.74 8.29
C ALA A 52 -8.80 -9.06 7.62
N MET A 53 -9.50 -9.00 6.49
CA MET A 53 -9.17 -9.89 5.41
C MET A 53 -7.67 -9.72 5.24
N PRO A 54 -6.89 -10.81 5.27
CA PRO A 54 -5.50 -10.68 4.92
C PRO A 54 -5.52 -10.13 3.51
N LEU A 55 -5.16 -8.85 3.35
CA LEU A 55 -4.73 -8.31 2.08
C LEU A 55 -3.40 -9.00 1.77
N GLN A 56 -3.49 -10.29 1.46
CA GLN A 56 -2.66 -10.91 0.47
C GLN A 56 -2.98 -10.19 -0.84
N SER A 57 -1.92 -9.91 -1.58
CA SER A 57 -1.89 -9.16 -2.83
C SER A 57 -2.15 -7.67 -2.66
N SER A 58 -1.17 -6.80 -2.83
CA SER A 58 0.17 -7.00 -3.37
C SER A 58 1.03 -5.92 -2.76
N LYS A 59 2.31 -6.23 -2.60
CA LYS A 59 3.35 -5.22 -2.53
C LYS A 59 2.95 -4.08 -3.46
N LYS A 60 2.69 -2.89 -2.92
CA LYS A 60 2.99 -1.69 -3.68
C LYS A 60 4.48 -1.84 -3.92
N GLU A 61 4.84 -2.31 -5.11
CA GLU A 61 6.17 -2.13 -5.67
C GLU A 61 6.33 -0.62 -5.79
N LYS A 62 6.69 0.02 -4.66
CA LYS A 62 7.51 1.22 -4.68
C LYS A 62 8.66 0.79 -5.56
N GLY A 63 8.68 1.32 -6.79
CA GLY A 63 9.56 0.87 -7.87
C GLY A 63 10.87 0.43 -7.27
N GLU A 64 11.12 -0.88 -7.35
CA GLU A 64 12.41 -1.39 -6.95
C GLU A 64 13.32 -0.89 -8.06
N ASP A 65 13.94 0.27 -7.82
CA ASP A 65 15.25 0.55 -8.37
C ASP A 65 16.18 -0.51 -7.77
N SER A 66 16.06 -1.75 -8.27
CA SER A 66 16.89 -2.89 -7.92
C SER A 66 18.28 -2.57 -8.44
N THR A 67 18.99 -1.74 -7.70
CA THR A 67 20.33 -1.33 -8.03
C THR A 67 21.20 -2.53 -7.66
N VAL A 68 21.79 -3.14 -8.67
CA VAL A 68 22.64 -4.32 -8.51
C VAL A 68 24.07 -3.85 -8.26
N GLN A 69 24.82 -4.59 -7.45
CA GLN A 69 26.23 -4.29 -7.26
C GLN A 69 27.00 -4.58 -8.56
N CYS A 70 27.84 -3.64 -8.99
CA CYS A 70 28.67 -3.77 -10.17
C CYS A 70 29.51 -5.05 -10.14
N ARG A 71 29.47 -5.80 -11.26
CA ARG A 71 30.24 -7.04 -11.45
C ARG A 71 31.74 -6.83 -11.75
N GLY A 72 32.16 -5.59 -12.01
CA GLY A 72 33.54 -5.29 -12.39
C GLY A 72 34.54 -5.32 -11.23
N THR A 73 35.81 -5.51 -11.59
CA THR A 73 36.96 -5.54 -10.67
C THR A 73 37.86 -4.36 -10.97
N THR A 74 38.27 -3.63 -9.93
CA THR A 74 39.18 -2.50 -10.08
C THR A 74 40.60 -2.97 -10.45
N LYS A 75 41.47 -2.06 -10.93
CA LYS A 75 42.88 -2.36 -11.25
C LYS A 75 43.68 -2.99 -10.10
N LYS A 76 43.23 -2.81 -8.85
CA LYS A 76 43.82 -3.40 -7.63
C LYS A 76 43.32 -4.82 -7.33
N GLY A 77 42.50 -5.42 -8.21
CA GLY A 77 41.96 -6.77 -8.01
C GLY A 77 40.79 -6.86 -7.03
N VAL A 78 40.26 -5.72 -6.54
CA VAL A 78 39.12 -5.71 -5.61
C VAL A 78 37.80 -5.46 -6.33
N ARG A 79 36.76 -6.17 -5.90
CA ARG A 79 35.39 -6.08 -6.43
C ARG A 79 34.83 -4.66 -6.27
N CYS A 80 34.18 -4.14 -7.31
CA CYS A 80 33.55 -2.84 -7.27
C CYS A 80 32.39 -2.82 -6.26
N LYS A 81 32.34 -1.79 -5.41
CA LYS A 81 31.25 -1.55 -4.45
C LYS A 81 30.18 -0.61 -4.99
N HIS A 82 30.33 -0.09 -6.21
CA HIS A 82 29.33 0.76 -6.81
C HIS A 82 28.07 -0.03 -7.14
N MET A 83 26.95 0.58 -6.83
CA MET A 83 25.64 0.14 -7.24
C MET A 83 25.29 0.70 -8.62
N THR A 84 24.61 -0.09 -9.42
CA THR A 84 24.21 0.25 -10.78
C THR A 84 22.82 -0.28 -11.05
N SER A 85 21.96 0.57 -11.61
CA SER A 85 20.66 0.17 -12.13
C SER A 85 20.71 -0.09 -13.64
N ILE A 86 21.92 -0.16 -14.22
CA ILE A 86 22.15 -0.43 -15.64
C ILE A 86 21.98 -1.93 -15.89
N ALA A 87 21.26 -2.28 -16.96
CA ALA A 87 20.94 -3.66 -17.33
C ALA A 87 22.18 -4.56 -17.47
N ASP A 88 23.31 -4.01 -17.92
CA ASP A 88 24.57 -4.75 -18.08
C ASP A 88 25.22 -5.19 -16.75
N GLY A 89 24.76 -4.67 -15.61
CA GLY A 89 25.32 -5.00 -14.29
C GLY A 89 26.73 -4.41 -14.05
N TYR A 90 27.16 -3.46 -14.89
CA TYR A 90 28.38 -2.69 -14.71
C TYR A 90 28.08 -1.22 -14.35
N CYS A 91 28.91 -0.62 -13.50
CA CYS A 91 28.81 0.81 -13.20
C CYS A 91 29.43 1.62 -14.34
N TYR A 92 29.22 2.94 -14.32
CA TYR A 92 29.77 3.87 -15.31
C TYR A 92 31.31 3.83 -15.45
N GLN A 93 32.04 3.29 -14.47
CA GLN A 93 33.51 3.13 -14.51
C GLN A 93 33.96 1.82 -15.19
N HIS A 94 33.05 0.87 -15.42
CA HIS A 94 33.34 -0.44 -15.98
C HIS A 94 32.49 -0.77 -17.21
N ARG A 95 31.95 0.25 -17.90
CA ARG A 95 31.26 0.03 -19.18
C ARG A 95 32.31 -0.30 -20.25
N PRO A 96 32.12 -1.38 -21.03
CA PRO A 96 32.87 -1.55 -22.26
C PRO A 96 32.37 -0.49 -23.25
N ASP A 97 33.29 0.28 -23.83
CA ASP A 97 33.02 1.04 -25.05
C ASP A 97 32.99 0.08 -26.25
#